data_AF-A0A2G6F0F8-F1
#
_entry.id   AF-A0A2G6F0F8-F1
#
_cell.length_a   1.000
_cell.length_b   1.000
_cell.length_c   1.000
_cell.angle_alpha   90.00
_cell.angle_beta   90.00
_cell.angle_gamma   90.00
#
_symmetry.space_group_name_H-M   'P 1'
#
loop_
_entity.id
_entity.type
_entity.pdbx_description
1 polymer ?
#
loop_
_entity_poly.entity_id
_entity_poly.type
_entity_poly.pdbx_seq_one_letter_code
_entity_poly.pdbx_strand_id
1 'polypeptide(L)'
;QQLLPDYSETDIFNYSDEKWQWALDNEYSIWQYFMEKEYLYSSEKDLVRRFLDPAPFSKFYITSDIESPGQIGAWMGWQIINSYAETHKKPLPELLATPSMEIFNQSNYKPHK
;
A
#
# COMPACT_ATOMS: atom_id res chain seq x y z
N GLN A 1 2.73 -16.93 7.08
CA GLN A 1 2.25 -17.34 5.74
C GLN A 1 2.22 -16.06 4.92
N GLN A 2 2.92 -16.00 3.79
CA GLN A 2 2.90 -14.84 2.90
C GLN A 2 1.58 -14.86 2.10
N LEU A 3 1.01 -13.69 1.81
CA LEU A 3 -0.27 -13.59 1.09
C LEU A 3 -0.22 -14.19 -0.32
N LEU A 4 0.95 -14.09 -0.98
CA LEU A 4 1.22 -14.61 -2.32
C LEU A 4 2.66 -15.16 -2.37
N PRO A 5 2.90 -16.39 -1.88
CA PRO A 5 4.26 -16.94 -1.75
C PRO A 5 4.92 -17.31 -3.09
N ASP A 6 4.14 -17.45 -4.15
CA ASP A 6 4.62 -17.90 -5.47
C ASP A 6 4.99 -16.75 -6.43
N TYR A 7 4.78 -15.49 -6.02
CA TYR A 7 5.06 -14.31 -6.83
C TYR A 7 6.08 -13.42 -6.11
N SER A 8 7.03 -12.86 -6.86
CA SER A 8 7.86 -11.80 -6.30
C SER A 8 7.01 -10.54 -6.06
N GLU A 9 7.40 -9.71 -5.11
CA GLU A 9 6.62 -8.52 -4.75
C GLU A 9 6.43 -7.56 -5.94
N THR A 10 7.42 -7.50 -6.83
CA THR A 10 7.37 -6.74 -8.08
C THR A 10 6.40 -7.35 -9.10
N ASP A 11 6.28 -8.67 -9.17
CA ASP A 11 5.31 -9.36 -10.05
C ASP A 11 3.86 -9.09 -9.63
N ILE A 12 3.61 -8.93 -8.32
CA ILE A 12 2.27 -8.64 -7.78
C ILE A 12 1.75 -7.28 -8.28
N PHE A 13 2.64 -6.29 -8.36
CA PHE A 13 2.28 -4.92 -8.73
C PHE A 13 2.59 -4.56 -10.18
N ASN A 14 3.36 -5.41 -10.88
CA ASN A 14 3.84 -5.15 -12.24
C ASN A 14 4.55 -3.79 -12.36
N TYR A 15 5.32 -3.43 -11.32
CA TYR A 15 6.18 -2.24 -11.32
C TYR A 15 7.48 -2.54 -12.06
N SER A 16 8.00 -1.55 -12.79
CA SER A 16 9.41 -1.62 -13.20
C SER A 16 10.31 -1.51 -11.96
N ASP A 17 11.55 -1.98 -12.07
CA ASP A 17 12.52 -1.89 -10.97
C ASP A 17 12.68 -0.45 -10.44
N GLU A 18 12.67 0.54 -11.35
CA GLU A 18 12.75 1.96 -10.99
C GLU A 18 11.54 2.41 -10.16
N LYS A 19 10.33 1.98 -10.55
CA LYS A 19 9.08 2.32 -9.86
C LYS A 19 8.95 1.60 -8.53
N TRP A 20 9.45 0.38 -8.46
CA TRP A 20 9.54 -0.40 -7.23
C TRP A 20 10.50 0.28 -6.24
N GLN A 21 11.70 0.63 -6.68
CA GLN A 21 12.68 1.31 -5.83
C GLN A 21 12.14 2.68 -5.37
N TRP A 22 11.48 3.43 -6.25
CA TRP A 22 10.85 4.69 -5.88
C TRP A 22 9.81 4.49 -4.76
N ALA A 23 8.99 3.45 -4.83
CA ALA A 23 7.99 3.16 -3.80
C ALA A 23 8.64 2.86 -2.45
N LEU A 24 9.72 2.08 -2.43
CA LEU A 24 10.51 1.81 -1.23
C LEU A 24 11.13 3.09 -0.66
N ASP A 25 11.81 3.88 -1.49
CA ASP A 25 12.50 5.11 -1.07
C ASP A 25 11.54 6.18 -0.54
N ASN A 26 10.28 6.14 -0.98
CA ASN A 26 9.25 7.10 -0.60
C ASN A 26 8.20 6.54 0.38
N GLU A 27 8.38 5.31 0.89
CA GLU A 27 7.40 4.60 1.72
C GLU A 27 6.93 5.46 2.90
N TYR A 28 7.88 5.98 3.67
CA TYR A 28 7.61 6.86 4.82
C TYR A 28 6.85 8.13 4.42
N SER A 29 7.27 8.79 3.34
CA SER A 29 6.66 10.03 2.85
C SER A 29 5.21 9.82 2.40
N ILE A 30 4.94 8.72 1.69
CA ILE A 30 3.60 8.34 1.23
C ILE A 30 2.71 8.05 2.45
N TRP A 31 3.22 7.26 3.39
CA TRP A 31 2.49 6.92 4.61
C TRP A 31 2.13 8.17 5.41
N GLN A 32 3.10 9.07 5.62
CA GLN A 32 2.87 10.32 6.34
C GLN A 32 1.82 11.17 5.64
N TYR A 33 1.90 11.30 4.31
CA TYR A 33 0.91 12.03 3.52
C TYR A 33 -0.50 11.43 3.66
N PHE A 34 -0.65 10.10 3.60
CA PHE A 34 -1.95 9.45 3.78
C PHE A 34 -2.50 9.63 5.19
N MET A 35 -1.65 9.60 6.21
CA MET A 35 -2.02 9.86 7.59
C MET A 35 -2.48 11.31 7.80
N GLU A 36 -1.68 12.28 7.35
CA GLU A 36 -1.99 13.71 7.48
C GLU A 36 -3.29 14.11 6.77
N LYS A 37 -3.61 13.44 5.67
CA LYS A 37 -4.84 13.65 4.91
C LYS A 37 -6.01 12.76 5.35
N GLU A 38 -5.78 11.90 6.35
CA GLU A 38 -6.75 10.92 6.85
C GLU A 38 -7.28 9.98 5.75
N TYR A 39 -6.51 9.77 4.68
CA TYR A 39 -6.94 8.99 3.51
C TYR A 39 -7.11 7.50 3.82
N LEU A 40 -6.37 6.96 4.80
CA LEU A 40 -6.54 5.57 5.25
C LEU A 40 -7.90 5.32 5.93
N TYR A 41 -8.58 6.38 6.37
CA TYR A 41 -9.89 6.32 7.01
C TYR A 41 -11.03 6.69 6.04
N SER A 42 -10.70 6.97 4.77
CA SER A 42 -11.63 7.52 3.79
C SER A 42 -12.00 6.49 2.72
N SER A 43 -13.26 6.56 2.26
CA SER A 43 -13.79 5.77 1.13
C SER A 43 -14.18 6.66 -0.06
N GLU A 44 -13.58 7.85 -0.16
CA GLU A 44 -13.85 8.81 -1.23
C GLU A 44 -13.48 8.25 -2.60
N LYS A 45 -14.39 8.40 -3.58
CA LYS A 45 -14.21 7.84 -4.94
C LYS A 45 -13.01 8.43 -5.66
N ASP A 46 -12.63 9.66 -5.35
CA ASP A 46 -11.46 10.30 -5.94
C ASP A 46 -10.16 9.61 -5.50
N LEU A 47 -10.08 9.12 -4.26
CA LEU A 47 -8.90 8.41 -3.76
C LEU A 47 -8.69 7.08 -4.49
N VAL A 48 -9.78 6.39 -4.82
CA VAL A 48 -9.74 5.19 -5.66
C VAL A 48 -9.06 5.50 -7.00
N ARG A 49 -9.51 6.56 -7.69
CA ARG A 49 -8.94 6.97 -8.97
C ARG A 49 -7.50 7.44 -8.91
N ARG A 50 -7.09 8.00 -7.77
CA ARG A 50 -5.75 8.59 -7.60
C ARG A 50 -4.71 7.57 -7.17
N PHE A 51 -5.11 6.56 -6.41
CA PHE A 51 -4.17 5.68 -5.70
C PHE A 51 -4.45 4.19 -5.84
N LEU A 52 -5.60 3.77 -6.36
CA LEU A 52 -5.98 2.35 -6.48
C LEU A 52 -6.21 1.91 -7.93
N ASP A 53 -6.75 2.77 -8.79
CA ASP A 53 -6.98 2.44 -10.20
C ASP A 53 -5.64 2.32 -10.97
N PRO A 54 -5.55 1.42 -11.96
CA PRO A 54 -4.39 1.31 -12.84
C PRO A 54 -4.09 2.63 -13.56
N ALA A 55 -2.84 3.09 -13.43
CA ALA A 55 -2.35 4.33 -14.03
C ALA A 55 -0.83 4.25 -14.22
N PRO A 56 -0.22 5.09 -15.09
CA PRO A 56 1.23 5.18 -15.18
C PRO A 56 1.89 5.75 -13.91
N PHE A 57 1.14 6.53 -13.13
CA PHE A 57 1.58 7.13 -11.87
C PHE A 57 0.39 7.47 -10.96
N SER A 58 0.67 7.65 -9.67
CA SER A 58 -0.33 8.07 -8.68
C SER A 58 -0.36 9.59 -8.55
N LYS A 59 -1.54 10.15 -8.23
CA LYS A 59 -1.76 11.61 -8.28
C LYS A 59 -1.74 12.22 -6.88
N PHE A 60 -0.61 12.80 -6.49
CA PHE A 60 -0.48 13.63 -5.28
C PHE A 60 -0.73 15.12 -5.57
N TYR A 61 -0.92 15.48 -6.84
CA TYR A 61 -1.10 16.84 -7.36
C TYR A 61 0.16 17.71 -7.27
N ILE A 62 1.32 17.08 -7.52
CA ILE A 62 2.62 17.75 -7.61
C ILE A 62 3.34 17.32 -8.91
N THR A 63 4.38 18.06 -9.31
CA THR A 63 5.10 17.81 -10.56
C THR A 63 5.86 16.48 -10.57
N SER A 64 6.34 16.04 -9.41
CA SER A 64 7.06 14.77 -9.25
C SER A 64 6.15 13.53 -9.26
N ASP A 65 4.83 13.69 -9.39
CA ASP A 65 3.88 12.58 -9.46
C ASP A 65 4.29 11.54 -10.52
N ILE A 66 4.84 12.00 -11.65
CA ILE A 66 5.25 11.15 -12.78
C ILE A 66 6.30 10.09 -12.40
N GLU A 67 7.04 10.29 -11.31
CA GLU A 67 8.04 9.35 -10.81
C GLU A 67 7.39 8.24 -9.96
N SER A 68 6.23 8.49 -9.35
CA SER A 68 5.50 7.49 -8.57
C SER A 68 4.93 6.36 -9.44
N PRO A 69 4.84 5.12 -8.96
CA PRO A 69 4.03 4.10 -9.62
C PRO A 69 2.54 4.44 -9.53
N GLY A 70 1.76 3.97 -10.50
CA GLY A 70 0.31 3.88 -10.32
C GLY A 70 -0.03 2.87 -9.24
N GLN A 71 -1.26 2.93 -8.71
CA GLN A 71 -1.73 2.01 -7.68
C GLN A 71 -0.91 2.05 -6.36
N ILE A 72 -0.24 3.16 -6.05
CA ILE A 72 0.61 3.26 -4.84
C ILE A 72 -0.18 3.05 -3.54
N GLY A 73 -1.48 3.34 -3.55
CA GLY A 73 -2.37 3.07 -2.42
C GLY A 73 -2.60 1.58 -2.20
N ALA A 74 -2.69 0.79 -3.28
CA ALA A 74 -2.77 -0.66 -3.19
C ALA A 74 -1.47 -1.26 -2.65
N TRP A 75 -0.32 -0.74 -3.11
CA TRP A 75 0.99 -1.11 -2.60
C TRP A 75 1.13 -0.80 -1.10
N MET A 76 0.74 0.41 -0.66
CA MET A 76 0.75 0.77 0.77
C MET A 76 -0.19 -0.13 1.59
N GLY A 77 -1.39 -0.42 1.08
CA GLY A 77 -2.32 -1.33 1.73
C GLY A 77 -1.74 -2.75 1.90
N TRP A 78 -1.00 -3.22 0.90
CA TRP A 78 -0.31 -4.51 0.96
C TRP A 78 0.79 -4.55 2.03
N GLN A 79 1.58 -3.49 2.16
CA GLN A 79 2.58 -3.38 3.25
C GLN A 79 1.93 -3.48 4.63
N ILE A 80 0.79 -2.80 4.82
CA ILE A 80 0.03 -2.83 6.09
C ILE A 80 -0.50 -4.23 6.37
N ILE A 81 -1.08 -4.91 5.37
CA ILE A 81 -1.62 -6.27 5.56
C ILE A 81 -0.50 -7.26 5.85
N ASN A 82 0.67 -7.14 5.20
CA ASN A 82 1.83 -7.98 5.49
C ASN A 82 2.30 -7.81 6.93
N SER A 83 2.46 -6.57 7.40
CA SER A 83 2.83 -6.27 8.79
C SER A 83 1.83 -6.88 9.80
N TYR A 84 0.53 -6.80 9.50
CA TYR A 84 -0.50 -7.46 10.31
C TYR A 84 -0.39 -9.00 10.26
N ALA A 85 -0.18 -9.57 9.08
CA ALA A 85 -0.10 -11.02 8.89
C ALA A 85 1.12 -11.63 9.62
N GLU A 86 2.26 -10.93 9.64
CA GLU A 86 3.46 -11.35 10.35
C GLU A 86 3.29 -11.36 11.87
N THR A 87 2.56 -10.38 12.40
CA THR A 87 2.33 -10.22 13.84
C THR A 87 1.25 -11.17 14.38
N HIS A 88 0.18 -11.42 13.63
CA HIS A 88 -0.98 -12.18 14.11
C HIS A 88 -1.01 -13.64 13.63
N LYS A 89 -0.27 -13.98 12.56
CA LYS A 89 -0.13 -15.33 11.99
C LYS A 89 -1.46 -16.07 11.79
N LYS A 90 -2.54 -15.34 11.47
CA LYS A 90 -3.85 -15.91 11.14
C LYS A 90 -3.80 -16.67 9.79
N PRO A 91 -4.61 -17.73 9.60
CA PRO A 91 -4.82 -18.32 8.29
C PRO A 91 -5.35 -17.28 7.28
N LEU A 92 -4.98 -17.43 6.01
CA LEU A 92 -5.39 -16.50 4.94
C LEU A 92 -6.92 -16.24 4.88
N PRO A 93 -7.81 -17.24 5.00
CA PRO A 93 -9.25 -16.99 4.98
C PRO A 93 -9.72 -16.09 6.13
N GLU A 94 -9.15 -16.23 7.33
CA GLU A 94 -9.48 -15.41 8.49
C GLU A 94 -8.93 -13.99 8.35
N LEU A 95 -7.73 -13.87 7.78
CA LEU A 95 -7.11 -12.59 7.47
C LEU A 95 -7.98 -11.78 6.49
N LEU A 96 -8.44 -12.41 5.40
CA LEU A 96 -9.31 -11.77 4.40
C LEU A 96 -10.69 -11.40 4.95
N ALA A 97 -11.17 -12.11 5.97
CA ALA A 97 -12.41 -11.78 6.67
C ALA A 97 -12.24 -10.69 7.75
N THR A 98 -11.01 -10.28 8.06
CA THR A 98 -10.74 -9.29 9.09
C THR A 98 -11.08 -7.88 8.56
N PRO A 99 -11.84 -7.05 9.31
CA PRO A 99 -12.16 -5.70 8.90
C PRO A 99 -10.90 -4.86 8.61
N SER A 100 -10.91 -4.06 7.55
CA SER A 100 -9.76 -3.23 7.13
C SER A 100 -9.25 -2.31 8.25
N MET A 101 -10.16 -1.70 9.00
CA MET A 101 -9.83 -0.86 10.16
C MET A 101 -9.17 -1.64 11.29
N GLU A 102 -9.57 -2.90 11.50
CA GLU A 102 -8.92 -3.76 12.50
C GLU A 102 -7.50 -4.10 12.07
N ILE A 103 -7.32 -4.51 10.80
CA ILE A 103 -6.00 -4.77 10.21
C ILE A 103 -5.11 -3.54 10.39
N PHE A 104 -5.58 -2.36 9.99
CA PHE A 104 -4.78 -1.15 10.07
C PHE A 104 -4.36 -0.83 11.51
N ASN A 105 -5.31 -0.80 12.46
CA ASN A 105 -5.05 -0.45 13.85
C ASN A 105 -4.12 -1.44 14.57
N GLN A 106 -4.20 -2.72 14.21
CA GLN A 106 -3.43 -3.79 14.84
C GLN A 106 -2.16 -4.16 14.04
N SER A 107 -1.95 -3.60 12.85
CA SER A 107 -0.81 -3.93 11.99
C SER A 107 0.53 -3.63 12.64
N ASN A 108 0.58 -2.69 13.59
CA ASN A 108 1.81 -2.08 14.11
C ASN A 108 2.74 -1.59 13.00
N TYR A 109 2.16 -1.25 11.84
CA TYR A 109 2.92 -0.89 10.65
C TYR A 109 3.77 0.35 10.92
N LYS A 110 5.07 0.21 10.70
CA LYS A 110 6.07 1.28 10.77
C LYS A 110 6.81 1.31 9.44
N PRO A 111 6.56 2.31 8.58
CA PRO A 111 7.28 2.41 7.31
C PRO A 111 8.79 2.52 7.55
N HIS A 112 9.58 1.95 6.63
CA HIS A 112 11.03 2.02 6.70
C HIS A 112 11.49 3.47 6.47
N LYS A 113 12.54 3.88 7.19
CA LYS A 113 13.17 5.20 7.06
C LYS A 113 14.37 5.16 6.13
#